data_AF-V8N3C9-F1
#
_entry.id   AF-V8N3C9-F1
#
_cell.length_a   1.000
_cell.length_b   1.000
_cell.length_c   1.000
_cell.angle_alpha   90.00
_cell.angle_beta   90.00
_cell.angle_gamma   90.00
#
_symmetry.space_group_name_H-M   'P 1'
#
loop_
_entity.id
_entity.type
_entity.pdbx_description
1 polymer ?
#
loop_
_entity_poly.entity_id
_entity_poly.type
_entity_poly.pdbx_seq_one_letter_code
_entity_poly.pdbx_strand_id
1 'polypeptide(L)' 'MLVLSRAVVGPREFVLDLEMVTVNNLMSYQASSVLRLTVFVGAHPF' A
#
# COMPACT_ATOMS: atom_id res chain seq x y z
N MET A 1 -5.72 -7.05 0.18
CA MET A 1 -5.20 -7.24 -1.20
C MET A 1 -5.21 -5.88 -1.89
N LEU A 2 -4.10 -5.45 -2.48
CA LEU A 2 -4.00 -4.18 -3.22
C LEU A 2 -4.05 -4.48 -4.73
N VAL A 3 -4.87 -3.74 -5.47
CA VAL A 3 -5.06 -3.91 -6.91
C VAL A 3 -5.15 -2.56 -7.59
N LEU A 4 -4.43 -2.38 -8.69
CA LEU A 4 -4.62 -1.24 -9.58
C LEU A 4 -5.86 -1.52 -10.45
N SER A 5 -6.92 -0.72 -10.27
CA SER A 5 -8.18 -0.89 -11.02
C SER A 5 -8.13 -0.33 -12.46
N ARG A 6 -7.05 0.37 -12.80
CA ARG A 6 -6.83 0.98 -14.12
C ARG A 6 -5.35 0.97 -14.46
N ALA A 7 -5.07 0.92 -15.76
CA ALA A 7 -3.72 1.09 -16.27
C ALA A 7 -3.19 2.47 -15.84
N VAL A 8 -1.93 2.49 -15.45
CA VAL A 8 -1.23 3.71 -15.07
C VAL A 8 -0.28 4.07 -16.19
N VAL A 9 -0.36 5.32 -16.67
CA VAL A 9 0.34 5.75 -17.88
C VAL A 9 1.20 6.96 -17.59
N GLY A 10 2.42 6.96 -18.14
CA GLY A 10 3.37 8.05 -18.04
C GLY A 10 4.09 8.12 -16.68
N PRO A 11 5.09 9.02 -16.56
CA PRO A 11 5.87 9.17 -15.35
C PRO A 11 5.00 9.71 -14.21
N ARG A 12 4.86 8.92 -13.14
CA ARG A 12 4.07 9.30 -11.97
C ARG A 12 4.53 8.56 -10.73
N GLU A 13 4.42 9.24 -9.59
CA GLU A 13 4.63 8.67 -8.27
C GLU A 13 3.30 8.54 -7.53
N PHE A 14 3.09 7.40 -6.87
CA PHE A 14 1.96 7.21 -5.96
C PHE A 14 2.51 6.91 -4.57
N VAL A 15 2.04 7.65 -3.58
CA VAL A 15 2.35 7.41 -2.17
C VAL A 15 1.08 6.95 -1.48
N LEU A 16 1.15 5.79 -0.83
CA LEU A 16 0.05 5.15 -0.13
C LEU A 16 0.46 4.93 1.32
N ASP A 17 -0.28 5.50 2.25
CA ASP A 17 -0.15 5.19 3.67
C ASP A 17 -1.11 4.05 4.02
N LEU A 18 -0.55 2.96 4.52
CA LEU A 18 -1.25 1.71 4.82
C LEU A 18 -1.19 1.47 6.33
N GLU A 19 -2.33 1.19 6.94
CA GLU A 19 -2.39 0.72 8.31
C GLU A 19 -2.42 -0.81 8.34
N MET A 20 -1.46 -1.42 9.02
CA MET A 20 -1.52 -2.82 9.39
C MET A 20 -2.08 -2.94 10.79
N VAL A 21 -3.25 -3.57 10.90
CA VAL A 21 -3.89 -3.87 12.18
C VAL A 21 -3.68 -5.35 12.50
N THR A 22 -3.05 -5.62 13.64
CA THR A 22 -2.89 -6.96 14.20
C THR A 22 -3.85 -7.11 15.37
N VAL A 23 -4.73 -8.12 15.32
CA VAL A 23 -5.69 -8.40 16.38
C VAL A 23 -5.53 -9.83 16.86
N ASN A 24 -5.41 -10.01 18.18
CA ASN A 24 -5.45 -11.30 18.84
C ASN A 24 -6.56 -11.28 19.91
N ASN A 25 -7.72 -11.83 19.54
CA ASN A 25 -8.92 -11.82 20.40
C ASN A 25 -8.77 -12.67 21.67
N LEU A 26 -7.94 -13.73 21.66
CA LEU A 26 -7.75 -14.59 22.84
C LEU A 26 -7.00 -13.86 23.95
N MET A 27 -6.12 -12.94 23.58
CA MET A 27 -5.31 -12.13 24.51
C MET A 27 -5.86 -10.70 24.67
N SER A 28 -7.02 -10.38 24.07
CA SER A 28 -7.57 -9.02 24.00
C SER A 28 -6.53 -7.99 23.52
N TYR A 29 -5.65 -8.39 22.60
CA TYR A 29 -4.54 -7.58 22.13
C TYR A 29 -4.83 -7.01 20.75
N GLN A 30 -4.58 -5.72 20.59
CA GLN A 30 -4.61 -5.02 19.32
C GLN A 30 -3.36 -4.16 19.19
N ALA A 31 -2.72 -4.23 18.02
CA ALA A 31 -1.64 -3.33 17.65
C ALA A 31 -1.86 -2.81 16.24
N SER A 32 -1.38 -1.59 15.97
CA SER A 32 -1.35 -1.03 14.64
C SER A 32 0.08 -0.63 14.25
N SER A 33 0.33 -0.60 12.96
CA SER A 33 1.58 -0.12 12.36
C SER A 33 1.26 0.62 11.09
N VAL A 34 1.99 1.70 10.81
CA VAL A 34 1.83 2.48 9.58
C VAL A 34 2.98 2.16 8.64
N LEU A 35 2.64 1.85 7.39
CA LEU A 35 3.57 1.55 6.31
C LEU A 35 3.33 2.54 5.16
N ARG A 36 4.40 3.11 4.64
CA ARG A 36 4.35 3.94 3.43
C ARG A 36 4.80 3.11 2.24
N LEU A 37 3.92 2.92 1.27
CA LEU A 37 4.20 2.29 -0.01
C LEU A 37 4.32 3.37 -1.09
N THR A 38 5.49 3.48 -1.70
CA THR A 38 5.72 4.37 -2.85
C THR A 38 5.84 3.55 -4.13
N VAL A 39 5.02 3.88 -5.14
CA VAL A 39 5.03 3.26 -6.46
C VAL A 39 5.54 4.28 -7.48
N PHE A 40 6.60 3.90 -8.20
CA PHE A 40 7.17 4.71 -9.28
C PHE A 40 6.78 4.12 -10.64
N VAL A 41 6.15 4.94 -11.49
CA VAL A 41 5.81 4.58 -12.87
C VAL A 41 6.80 5.25 -13.80
N GLY A 42 7.47 4.45 -14.63
CA GLY A 42 8.44 4.91 -15.61
C GLY A 42 7.78 5.59 -16.82
N ALA A 43 8.55 6.42 -17.53
CA ALA A 43 8.08 7.08 -18.74
C ALA A 43 7.92 6.14 -19.94
N HIS A 44 8.56 4.97 -19.90
CA HIS A 44 8.60 4.00 -21.00
C HIS A 44 8.21 2.62 -20.46
N PRO A 45 7.35 1.86 -21.16
CA PRO A 45 7.07 0.47 -20.80
C PRO A 45 8.34 -0.38 -21.00
N PHE A 46 8.57 -1.34 -20.10
CA PHE A 46 9.67 -2.31 -20.17
C PHE A 46 9.33 -3.48 -21.10
#